data_AF-A0A7W4B3A3-F1
#
_entry.id   AF-A0A7W4B3A3-F1
#
_cell.length_a   1.000
_cell.length_b   1.000
_cell.length_c   1.000
_cell.angle_alpha   90.00
_cell.angle_beta   90.00
_cell.angle_gamma   90.00
#
_symmetry.space_group_name_H-M   'P 1'
#
loop_
_entity.id
_entity.type
_entity.pdbx_description
1 polymer ?
#
loop_
_entity_poly.entity_id
_entity_poly.type
_entity_poly.pdbx_seq_one_letter_code
_entity_poly.pdbx_strand_id
1 'polypeptide(L)'
;MNSPISLKAKDDAIEWALTHGMAFKETQYSARHAPFTLTPSLISRGHYQYLKDSVHLLGKLIHSISEEHAFLYDAIQPITASDPFFAALLGMHQQVHCSQTPAQRMPLLIMRSDFMDDNDLGPKLVEFNGIAAGMGPFGQRVHQLHHYLQQWHQLPIGELVDNHAIEQLSAGIAKATFKIKQEFEDAGPARFLMIVQENEDNVFDQHLLELALQQQKIQTIRRTFSELQEQVTTGEKHRLILEGIGTIDTVYLRAGYQYADYESVDINGNKDCQALMAIRVLIEKHRVAINATVGQQLATSKRMQMLLSSMDEMSLTQFGLTLQQAKMVKSLLGEMRSVTPESIQLVEASPIDTWVLKNQGEGGGNCLFGADISHELAELEPAQYQAW
;
A
#
# COMPACT_ATOMS: atom_id res chain seq x y z
N MET A 1 -4.90 -39.35 -2.83
CA MET A 1 -3.57 -39.87 -2.44
C MET A 1 -2.58 -38.75 -2.67
N ASN A 2 -2.19 -38.03 -1.62
CA ASN A 2 -1.15 -37.01 -1.72
C ASN A 2 0.19 -37.74 -1.88
N SER A 3 0.71 -37.80 -3.11
CA SER A 3 2.10 -38.20 -3.31
C SER A 3 2.95 -37.18 -2.54
N PRO A 4 3.88 -37.62 -1.67
CA PRO A 4 4.76 -36.69 -0.97
C PRO A 4 5.52 -35.89 -2.03
N ILE A 5 5.48 -34.56 -1.91
CA ILE A 5 6.28 -33.67 -2.75
C ILE A 5 7.73 -34.15 -2.67
N SER A 6 8.29 -34.57 -3.80
CA SER A 6 9.64 -35.10 -3.84
C SER A 6 10.64 -34.04 -3.37
N LEU A 7 11.71 -34.45 -2.69
CA LEU A 7 12.78 -33.53 -2.27
C LEU A 7 13.29 -32.70 -3.46
N LYS A 8 13.38 -33.35 -4.63
CA LYS A 8 13.73 -32.72 -5.91
C LYS A 8 12.82 -31.55 -6.31
N ALA A 9 11.50 -31.69 -6.15
CA ALA A 9 10.56 -30.61 -6.48
C ALA A 9 10.72 -29.38 -5.56
N LYS A 10 11.17 -29.60 -4.31
CA LYS A 10 11.47 -28.49 -3.39
C LYS A 10 12.75 -27.78 -3.79
N ASP A 11 13.81 -28.53 -4.07
CA ASP A 11 15.10 -28.00 -4.48
C ASP A 11 14.97 -27.21 -5.80
N ASP A 12 14.31 -27.80 -6.81
CA ASP A 12 14.03 -27.15 -8.09
C ASP A 12 13.19 -25.87 -7.92
N ALA A 13 12.22 -25.85 -7.00
CA ALA A 13 11.43 -24.64 -6.71
C ALA A 13 12.28 -23.51 -6.10
N ILE A 14 13.20 -23.86 -5.20
CA ILE A 14 14.12 -22.90 -4.58
C ILE A 14 15.09 -22.34 -5.62
N GLU A 15 15.69 -23.20 -6.44
CA GLU A 15 16.58 -22.80 -7.53
C GLU A 15 15.85 -21.92 -8.55
N TRP A 16 14.61 -22.28 -8.90
CA TRP A 16 13.77 -21.46 -9.77
C TRP A 16 13.50 -20.08 -9.16
N ALA A 17 13.10 -20.02 -7.89
CA ALA A 17 12.83 -18.77 -7.20
C ALA A 17 14.05 -17.83 -7.22
N LEU A 18 15.23 -18.35 -6.87
CA LEU A 18 16.48 -17.57 -6.84
C LEU A 18 16.88 -17.09 -8.23
N THR A 19 16.79 -17.94 -9.26
CA THR A 19 17.14 -17.58 -10.65
C THR A 19 16.20 -16.54 -11.26
N HIS A 20 14.98 -16.40 -10.73
CA HIS A 20 13.98 -15.44 -11.21
C HIS A 20 13.84 -14.20 -10.31
N GLY A 21 14.77 -14.01 -9.37
CA GLY A 21 14.81 -12.84 -8.48
C GLY A 21 13.70 -12.82 -7.43
N MET A 22 13.11 -13.96 -7.09
CA MET A 22 12.13 -14.08 -6.02
C MET A 22 12.84 -14.34 -4.69
N ALA A 23 13.53 -13.30 -4.20
CA ALA A 23 14.44 -13.39 -3.06
C ALA A 23 14.30 -12.20 -2.11
N PHE A 24 14.64 -12.41 -0.84
CA PHE A 24 14.85 -11.35 0.13
C PHE A 24 16.34 -11.21 0.43
N LYS A 25 16.77 -9.97 0.62
CA LYS A 25 18.11 -9.67 1.12
C LYS A 25 18.22 -10.17 2.56
N GLU A 26 19.27 -10.91 2.85
CA GLU A 26 19.52 -11.45 4.20
C GLU A 26 20.65 -10.69 4.89
N THR A 27 21.68 -10.33 4.12
CA THR A 27 22.77 -9.44 4.55
C THR A 27 23.09 -8.46 3.43
N GLN A 28 24.08 -7.59 3.62
CA GLN A 28 24.55 -6.72 2.54
C GLN A 28 24.97 -7.48 1.27
N TYR A 29 25.45 -8.72 1.41
CA TYR A 29 26.07 -9.48 0.32
C TYR A 29 25.41 -10.85 0.07
N SER A 30 24.30 -11.15 0.73
CA SER A 30 23.56 -12.41 0.57
C SER A 30 22.06 -12.19 0.44
N ALA A 31 21.41 -13.14 -0.22
CA ALA A 31 19.98 -13.20 -0.35
C ALA A 31 19.51 -14.66 -0.17
N ARG A 32 18.28 -14.81 0.32
CA ARG A 32 17.58 -16.08 0.45
C ARG A 32 16.30 -16.03 -0.38
N HIS A 33 15.80 -17.18 -0.83
CA HIS A 33 14.53 -17.20 -1.54
C HIS A 33 13.42 -16.59 -0.66
N ALA A 34 12.47 -15.89 -1.27
CA ALA A 34 11.27 -15.48 -0.54
C ALA A 34 10.48 -16.74 -0.10
N PRO A 35 9.76 -16.72 1.02
CA PRO A 35 8.82 -17.79 1.35
C PRO A 35 7.74 -17.91 0.27
N PHE A 36 7.45 -19.14 -0.16
CA PHE A 36 6.41 -19.43 -1.15
C PHE A 36 5.72 -20.76 -0.84
N THR A 37 4.52 -20.95 -1.39
CA THR A 37 3.83 -22.23 -1.39
C THR A 37 4.17 -23.01 -2.65
N LEU A 38 4.17 -24.35 -2.57
CA LEU A 38 4.41 -25.23 -3.72
C LEU A 38 3.14 -25.49 -4.55
N THR A 39 1.99 -25.14 -3.99
CA THR A 39 0.67 -25.26 -4.62
C THR A 39 -0.08 -23.94 -4.52
N PRO A 40 -0.90 -23.59 -5.52
CA PRO A 40 -1.75 -22.41 -5.49
C PRO A 40 -2.86 -22.56 -4.43
N SER A 41 -3.38 -21.42 -3.97
CA SER A 41 -4.62 -21.37 -3.19
C SER A 41 -5.84 -21.45 -4.10
N LEU A 42 -6.91 -22.10 -3.62
CA LEU A 42 -8.17 -22.20 -4.35
C LEU A 42 -9.07 -21.00 -4.04
N ILE A 43 -9.80 -20.56 -5.06
CA ILE A 43 -10.87 -19.56 -4.95
C ILE A 43 -12.00 -19.96 -5.92
N SER A 44 -13.25 -19.71 -5.53
CA SER A 44 -14.37 -19.99 -6.43
C SER A 44 -14.33 -19.07 -7.66
N ARG A 45 -14.67 -19.59 -8.85
CA ARG A 45 -14.70 -18.78 -10.08
C ARG A 45 -15.65 -17.59 -9.96
N GLY A 46 -16.77 -17.77 -9.26
CA GLY A 46 -17.75 -16.71 -8.98
C GLY A 46 -17.18 -15.60 -8.10
N HIS A 47 -16.55 -15.96 -6.98
CA HIS A 47 -15.94 -14.98 -6.06
C HIS A 47 -14.75 -14.27 -6.72
N TYR A 48 -13.91 -14.99 -7.46
CA TYR A 48 -12.80 -14.40 -8.20
C TYR A 48 -13.29 -13.37 -9.24
N GLN A 49 -14.32 -13.73 -10.04
CA GLN A 49 -14.90 -12.80 -11.01
C GLN A 49 -15.53 -11.59 -10.31
N TYR A 50 -16.26 -11.81 -9.22
CA TYR A 50 -16.84 -10.74 -8.42
C TYR A 50 -15.80 -9.75 -7.91
N LEU A 51 -14.65 -10.24 -7.42
CA LEU A 51 -13.52 -9.40 -7.01
C LEU A 51 -12.97 -8.59 -8.18
N LYS A 52 -12.71 -9.22 -9.33
CA LYS A 52 -12.23 -8.50 -10.55
C LYS A 52 -13.16 -7.36 -10.95
N ASP A 53 -14.46 -7.59 -10.89
CA ASP A 53 -15.47 -6.60 -11.26
C ASP A 53 -15.63 -5.49 -10.22
N SER A 54 -15.10 -5.67 -9.00
CA SER A 54 -15.32 -4.74 -7.88
C SER A 54 -14.06 -3.95 -7.47
N VAL A 55 -12.85 -4.49 -7.65
CA VAL A 55 -11.61 -3.84 -7.16
C VAL A 55 -11.37 -2.45 -7.76
N HIS A 56 -11.77 -2.21 -9.01
CA HIS A 56 -11.64 -0.89 -9.62
C HIS A 56 -12.60 0.14 -8.99
N LEU A 57 -13.74 -0.30 -8.45
CA LEU A 57 -14.68 0.57 -7.74
C LEU A 57 -14.11 1.00 -6.39
N LEU A 58 -13.38 0.11 -5.71
CA LEU A 58 -12.62 0.45 -4.50
C LEU A 58 -11.54 1.49 -4.81
N GLY A 59 -10.77 1.30 -5.89
CA GLY A 59 -9.80 2.30 -6.35
C GLY A 59 -10.44 3.65 -6.66
N LYS A 60 -11.62 3.66 -7.30
CA LYS A 60 -12.39 4.88 -7.56
C LYS A 60 -12.82 5.57 -6.26
N LEU A 61 -13.38 4.82 -5.31
CA LEU A 61 -13.80 5.32 -4.00
C LEU A 61 -12.63 5.96 -3.24
N ILE A 62 -11.51 5.25 -3.12
CA ILE A 62 -10.32 5.73 -2.43
C ILE A 62 -9.73 6.96 -3.12
N HIS A 63 -9.68 6.98 -4.45
CA HIS A 63 -9.21 8.16 -5.18
C HIS A 63 -10.09 9.38 -4.88
N SER A 64 -11.42 9.25 -4.96
CA SER A 64 -12.34 10.34 -4.66
C SER A 64 -12.17 10.84 -3.22
N ILE A 65 -12.12 9.94 -2.23
CA ILE A 65 -11.91 10.32 -0.82
C ILE A 65 -10.58 11.04 -0.61
N SER A 66 -9.50 10.59 -1.28
CA SER A 66 -8.17 11.17 -1.12
C SER A 66 -8.07 12.64 -1.56
N GLU A 67 -9.03 13.11 -2.36
CA GLU A 67 -9.12 14.49 -2.84
C GLU A 67 -10.24 15.29 -2.13
N GLU A 68 -11.04 14.66 -1.26
CA GLU A 68 -12.03 15.33 -0.40
C GLU A 68 -11.40 15.82 0.92
N HIS A 69 -10.59 16.88 0.82
CA HIS A 69 -9.70 17.33 1.90
C HIS A 69 -10.39 17.62 3.25
N ALA A 70 -11.59 18.22 3.23
CA ALA A 70 -12.33 18.53 4.46
C ALA A 70 -12.81 17.25 5.15
N PHE A 71 -13.42 16.34 4.38
CA PHE A 71 -13.85 15.05 4.90
C PHE A 71 -12.68 14.23 5.44
N LEU A 72 -11.56 14.20 4.72
CA LEU A 72 -10.36 13.50 5.14
C LEU A 72 -9.78 14.07 6.45
N TYR A 73 -9.82 15.39 6.62
CA TYR A 73 -9.41 16.03 7.86
C TYR A 73 -10.30 15.61 9.03
N ASP A 74 -11.62 15.73 8.88
CA ASP A 74 -12.58 15.41 9.94
C ASP A 74 -12.53 13.91 10.32
N ALA A 75 -12.29 13.03 9.34
CA ALA A 75 -12.17 11.60 9.56
C ALA A 75 -10.94 11.20 10.41
N ILE A 76 -9.82 11.92 10.22
CA ILE A 76 -8.51 11.56 10.78
C ILE A 76 -8.15 12.37 12.03
N GLN A 77 -8.59 13.63 12.15
CA GLN A 77 -8.28 14.48 13.30
C GLN A 77 -8.46 13.79 14.67
N PRO A 78 -9.52 12.98 14.91
CA PRO A 78 -9.73 12.33 16.21
C PRO A 78 -8.61 11.38 16.65
N ILE A 79 -7.88 10.77 15.71
CA ILE A 79 -6.83 9.78 16.04
C ILE A 79 -5.44 10.42 16.20
N THR A 80 -5.29 11.71 15.86
CA THR A 80 -4.00 12.41 15.94
C THR A 80 -3.53 12.70 17.37
N ALA A 81 -4.44 12.71 18.34
CA ALA A 81 -4.10 12.94 19.74
C ALA A 81 -3.32 11.77 20.37
N SER A 82 -3.57 10.55 19.88
CA SER A 82 -2.96 9.31 20.39
C SER A 82 -1.92 8.72 19.43
N ASP A 83 -1.84 9.19 18.19
CA ASP A 83 -0.91 8.69 17.18
C ASP A 83 -0.08 9.84 16.53
N PRO A 84 1.20 10.00 16.91
CA PRO A 84 2.09 11.01 16.35
C PRO A 84 2.30 10.90 14.83
N PHE A 85 2.18 9.69 14.27
CA PHE A 85 2.34 9.51 12.83
C PHE A 85 1.15 10.08 12.08
N PHE A 86 -0.08 9.79 12.54
CA PHE A 86 -1.26 10.41 11.94
C PHE A 86 -1.30 11.92 12.16
N ALA A 87 -0.82 12.42 13.29
CA ALA A 87 -0.63 13.87 13.48
C ALA A 87 0.31 14.46 12.42
N ALA A 88 1.42 13.80 12.13
CA ALA A 88 2.37 14.22 11.10
C ALA A 88 1.78 14.12 9.69
N LEU A 89 1.10 13.02 9.34
CA LEU A 89 0.43 12.86 8.04
C LEU A 89 -0.63 13.94 7.84
N LEU A 90 -1.46 14.22 8.85
CA LEU A 90 -2.48 15.26 8.77
C LEU A 90 -1.86 16.66 8.64
N GLY A 91 -0.77 16.91 9.37
CA GLY A 91 0.01 18.15 9.24
C GLY A 91 0.60 18.32 7.84
N MET A 92 1.18 17.27 7.25
CA MET A 92 1.67 17.30 5.86
C MET A 92 0.52 17.54 4.88
N HIS A 93 -0.63 16.87 5.05
CA HIS A 93 -1.82 17.08 4.22
C HIS A 93 -2.27 18.55 4.24
N GLN A 94 -2.36 19.17 5.43
CA GLN A 94 -2.67 20.59 5.55
C GLN A 94 -1.62 21.48 4.89
N GLN A 95 -0.32 21.20 5.06
CA GLN A 95 0.73 21.97 4.40
C GLN A 95 0.64 21.92 2.87
N VAL A 96 0.21 20.78 2.31
CA VAL A 96 0.04 20.57 0.87
C VAL A 96 -1.22 21.24 0.34
N HIS A 97 -2.34 21.21 1.08
CA HIS A 97 -3.67 21.58 0.57
C HIS A 97 -4.22 22.91 1.09
N CYS A 98 -3.75 23.40 2.23
CA CYS A 98 -4.17 24.69 2.80
C CYS A 98 -3.23 25.84 2.43
N SER A 99 -2.25 25.63 1.55
CA SER A 99 -1.42 26.70 1.00
C SER A 99 -2.17 27.54 -0.04
N GLN A 100 -1.73 28.78 -0.26
CA GLN A 100 -2.31 29.70 -1.26
C GLN A 100 -2.28 29.14 -2.69
N THR A 101 -1.34 28.25 -2.98
CA THR A 101 -1.20 27.56 -4.26
C THR A 101 -1.64 26.10 -4.11
N PRO A 102 -2.59 25.62 -4.94
CA PRO A 102 -2.95 24.20 -4.98
C PRO A 102 -1.74 23.33 -5.36
N ALA A 103 -1.68 22.13 -4.79
CA ALA A 103 -0.68 21.13 -5.19
C ALA A 103 -0.77 20.83 -6.70
N GLN A 104 0.36 20.92 -7.40
CA GLN A 104 0.40 20.75 -8.86
C GLN A 104 0.53 19.29 -9.30
N ARG A 105 0.76 18.36 -8.35
CA ARG A 105 0.99 16.94 -8.61
C ARG A 105 -0.07 16.28 -9.46
N MET A 106 0.28 15.14 -10.04
CA MET A 106 -0.66 14.18 -10.58
C MET A 106 -0.74 13.00 -9.59
N PRO A 107 -1.86 12.84 -8.86
CA PRO A 107 -2.04 11.68 -8.00
C PRO A 107 -1.99 10.39 -8.83
N LEU A 108 -1.14 9.45 -8.43
CA LEU A 108 -1.06 8.11 -9.00
C LEU A 108 -1.44 7.12 -7.90
N LEU A 109 -2.62 6.50 -8.01
CA LEU A 109 -3.05 5.50 -7.04
C LEU A 109 -2.57 4.11 -7.49
N ILE A 110 -1.55 3.59 -6.82
CA ILE A 110 -1.12 2.20 -6.89
C ILE A 110 -1.49 1.59 -5.54
N MET A 111 -2.51 0.74 -5.54
CA MET A 111 -3.10 0.20 -4.32
C MET A 111 -3.26 -1.31 -4.44
N ARG A 112 -3.06 -2.01 -3.31
CA ARG A 112 -3.46 -3.40 -3.14
C ARG A 112 -4.64 -3.47 -2.18
N SER A 113 -5.67 -4.22 -2.54
CA SER A 113 -6.81 -4.50 -1.67
C SER A 113 -6.74 -5.97 -1.28
N ASP A 114 -6.63 -6.22 0.02
CA ASP A 114 -6.43 -7.58 0.53
C ASP A 114 -7.77 -8.13 0.98
N PHE A 115 -8.11 -9.35 0.55
CA PHE A 115 -9.38 -10.00 0.83
C PHE A 115 -9.18 -11.37 1.48
N MET A 116 -10.10 -11.75 2.35
CA MET A 116 -10.31 -13.14 2.77
C MET A 116 -11.64 -13.64 2.20
N ASP A 117 -11.62 -14.83 1.60
CA ASP A 117 -12.81 -15.49 1.07
C ASP A 117 -13.47 -16.32 2.17
N ASP A 118 -14.46 -15.75 2.83
CA ASP A 118 -15.19 -16.42 3.90
C ASP A 118 -16.17 -17.45 3.31
N ASN A 119 -16.30 -18.60 3.98
CA ASN A 119 -17.14 -19.69 3.47
C ASN A 119 -18.64 -19.33 3.44
N ASP A 120 -19.10 -18.48 4.36
CA ASP A 120 -20.51 -18.13 4.51
C ASP A 120 -20.81 -16.75 3.91
N LEU A 121 -19.90 -15.80 4.09
CA LEU A 121 -20.06 -14.39 3.70
C LEU A 121 -19.41 -14.04 2.36
N GLY A 122 -18.62 -14.94 1.79
CA GLY A 122 -17.83 -14.70 0.59
C GLY A 122 -16.66 -13.72 0.83
N PRO A 123 -16.12 -13.09 -0.23
CA PRO A 123 -14.95 -12.24 -0.10
C PRO A 123 -15.22 -10.98 0.73
N LYS A 124 -14.40 -10.76 1.76
CA LYS A 124 -14.40 -9.57 2.60
C LYS A 124 -13.05 -8.87 2.56
N LEU A 125 -13.10 -7.55 2.43
CA LEU A 125 -11.94 -6.70 2.47
C LEU A 125 -11.34 -6.71 3.88
N VAL A 126 -10.08 -7.10 3.96
CA VAL A 126 -9.27 -7.07 5.18
C VAL A 126 -8.66 -5.69 5.36
N GLU A 127 -8.02 -5.16 4.32
CA GLU A 127 -7.34 -3.87 4.36
C GLU A 127 -7.11 -3.25 2.98
N PHE A 128 -6.96 -1.93 2.97
CA PHE A 128 -6.41 -1.17 1.84
C PHE A 128 -4.92 -0.89 2.07
N ASN A 129 -4.10 -1.15 1.07
CA ASN A 129 -2.68 -0.80 1.06
C ASN A 129 -2.42 0.25 -0.03
N GLY A 130 -2.48 1.53 0.32
CA GLY A 130 -2.38 2.65 -0.63
C GLY A 130 -0.97 3.23 -0.81
N ILE A 131 -0.06 2.99 0.13
CA ILE A 131 1.35 3.39 0.08
C ILE A 131 2.24 2.16 0.21
N ALA A 132 3.39 2.16 -0.47
CA ALA A 132 4.41 1.12 -0.37
C ALA A 132 3.88 -0.33 -0.54
N ALA A 133 2.76 -0.51 -1.24
CA ALA A 133 2.15 -1.81 -1.46
C ALA A 133 3.12 -2.74 -2.22
N GLY A 134 3.68 -3.71 -1.49
CA GLY A 134 4.65 -4.67 -2.03
C GLY A 134 4.00 -5.89 -2.69
N MET A 135 4.84 -6.84 -3.07
CA MET A 135 4.47 -8.19 -3.51
C MET A 135 3.75 -8.28 -4.86
N GLY A 136 3.51 -7.19 -5.57
CA GLY A 136 2.96 -7.24 -6.94
C GLY A 136 3.86 -8.07 -7.86
N PRO A 137 5.12 -7.65 -8.07
CA PRO A 137 6.12 -8.42 -8.81
C PRO A 137 6.30 -9.86 -8.32
N PHE A 138 6.38 -10.08 -7.01
CA PHE A 138 6.47 -11.45 -6.48
C PHE A 138 5.21 -12.27 -6.70
N GLY A 139 4.02 -11.69 -6.67
CA GLY A 139 2.77 -12.38 -6.99
C GLY A 139 2.77 -12.95 -8.41
N GLN A 140 3.34 -12.21 -9.37
CA GLN A 140 3.55 -12.72 -10.72
C GLN A 140 4.63 -13.82 -10.77
N ARG A 141 5.74 -13.67 -10.03
CA ARG A 141 6.78 -14.72 -9.96
C ARG A 141 6.26 -16.03 -9.34
N VAL A 142 5.44 -15.95 -8.30
CA VAL A 142 4.81 -17.13 -7.69
C VAL A 142 3.87 -17.83 -8.66
N HIS A 143 3.07 -17.08 -9.43
CA HIS A 143 2.24 -17.64 -10.49
C HIS A 143 3.09 -18.41 -11.54
N GLN A 144 4.19 -17.80 -12.01
CA GLN A 144 5.13 -18.44 -12.94
C GLN A 144 5.80 -19.69 -12.35
N LEU A 145 6.17 -19.64 -11.06
CA LEU A 145 6.68 -20.80 -10.33
C LEU A 145 5.65 -21.94 -10.29
N HIS A 146 4.39 -21.63 -9.98
CA HIS A 146 3.32 -22.65 -9.95
C HIS A 146 3.09 -23.28 -11.32
N HIS A 147 3.22 -22.52 -12.41
CA HIS A 147 3.24 -23.09 -13.76
C HIS A 147 4.43 -24.02 -13.99
N TYR A 148 5.64 -23.59 -13.61
CA TYR A 148 6.84 -24.41 -13.72
C TYR A 148 6.73 -25.73 -12.93
N LEU A 149 6.10 -25.69 -11.75
CA LEU A 149 5.94 -26.86 -10.88
C LEU A 149 4.88 -27.86 -11.34
N GLN A 150 4.01 -27.51 -12.31
CA GLN A 150 3.01 -28.45 -12.85
C GLN A 150 3.63 -29.73 -13.43
N GLN A 151 4.90 -29.69 -13.84
CA GLN A 151 5.61 -30.88 -14.32
C GLN A 151 5.88 -31.93 -13.22
N TRP A 152 5.86 -31.51 -11.95
CA TRP A 152 6.19 -32.35 -10.79
C TRP A 152 4.96 -32.92 -10.08
N HIS A 153 3.82 -32.23 -10.16
CA HIS A 153 2.55 -32.67 -9.57
C HIS A 153 1.35 -32.14 -10.33
N GLN A 154 0.27 -32.92 -10.31
CA GLN A 154 -1.03 -32.44 -10.78
C GLN A 154 -1.50 -31.31 -9.87
N LEU A 155 -2.00 -30.24 -10.48
CA LEU A 155 -2.61 -29.15 -9.75
C LEU A 155 -3.84 -29.62 -8.97
N PRO A 156 -4.21 -28.91 -7.89
CA PRO A 156 -5.56 -28.99 -7.34
C PRO A 156 -6.62 -28.82 -8.45
N ILE A 157 -7.84 -29.33 -8.22
CA ILE A 157 -8.95 -29.12 -9.17
C ILE A 157 -9.13 -27.61 -9.38
N GLY A 158 -8.88 -27.12 -10.59
CA GLY A 158 -8.91 -25.71 -10.91
C GLY A 158 -8.06 -25.34 -12.12
N GLU A 159 -7.98 -24.03 -12.37
CA GLU A 159 -7.20 -23.40 -13.43
C GLU A 159 -6.29 -22.36 -12.78
N LEU A 160 -5.00 -22.32 -13.16
CA LEU A 160 -4.13 -21.24 -12.70
C LEU A 160 -4.59 -19.92 -13.31
N VAL A 161 -4.69 -18.91 -12.47
CA VAL A 161 -5.07 -17.57 -12.88
C VAL A 161 -3.82 -16.80 -13.26
N ASP A 162 -3.81 -16.26 -14.48
CA ASP A 162 -2.74 -15.39 -14.96
C ASP A 162 -2.55 -14.15 -14.08
N ASN A 163 -1.29 -13.81 -13.81
CA ASN A 163 -0.92 -12.62 -13.07
C ASN A 163 0.11 -11.80 -13.86
N HIS A 164 -0.30 -10.60 -14.27
CA HIS A 164 0.50 -9.65 -15.06
C HIS A 164 0.86 -8.39 -14.25
N ALA A 165 1.11 -8.54 -12.95
CA ALA A 165 1.34 -7.41 -12.06
C ALA A 165 2.53 -6.53 -12.48
N ILE A 166 3.66 -7.12 -12.88
CA ILE A 166 4.86 -6.39 -13.32
C ILE A 166 4.54 -5.58 -14.58
N GLU A 167 3.89 -6.20 -15.58
CA GLU A 167 3.55 -5.53 -16.82
C GLU A 167 2.52 -4.41 -16.59
N GLN A 168 1.47 -4.66 -15.80
CA GLN A 168 0.42 -3.68 -15.56
C GLN A 168 0.90 -2.51 -14.67
N LEU A 169 1.68 -2.79 -13.61
CA LEU A 169 2.27 -1.75 -12.76
C LEU A 169 3.22 -0.87 -13.56
N SER A 170 4.15 -1.49 -14.30
CA SER A 170 5.13 -0.74 -15.09
C SER A 170 4.46 0.06 -16.20
N ALA A 171 3.43 -0.48 -16.88
CA ALA A 171 2.67 0.27 -17.89
C ALA A 171 1.89 1.45 -17.29
N GLY A 172 1.28 1.27 -16.11
CA GLY A 172 0.58 2.33 -15.40
C GLY A 172 1.51 3.48 -14.99
N ILE A 173 2.66 3.14 -14.41
CA ILE A 173 3.71 4.10 -14.05
C ILE A 173 4.23 4.81 -15.30
N ALA A 174 4.61 4.05 -16.34
CA ALA A 174 5.15 4.61 -17.57
C ALA A 174 4.19 5.59 -18.25
N LYS A 175 2.88 5.27 -18.27
CA LYS A 175 1.85 6.18 -18.78
C LYS A 175 1.83 7.51 -18.00
N ALA A 176 1.96 7.47 -16.67
CA ALA A 176 2.01 8.67 -15.85
C ALA A 176 3.31 9.47 -16.12
N THR A 177 4.45 8.77 -16.17
CA THR A 177 5.77 9.34 -16.46
C THR A 177 5.79 10.07 -17.80
N PHE A 178 5.35 9.41 -18.88
CA PHE A 178 5.36 10.02 -20.21
C PHE A 178 4.35 11.17 -20.34
N LYS A 179 3.23 11.12 -19.62
CA LYS A 179 2.29 12.25 -19.57
C LYS A 179 2.94 13.48 -18.95
N ILE A 180 3.56 13.34 -17.78
CA ILE A 180 4.30 14.45 -17.13
C ILE A 180 5.46 14.92 -18.01
N LYS A 181 6.15 14.02 -18.69
CA LYS A 181 7.22 14.40 -19.60
C LYS A 181 6.74 15.22 -20.80
N GLN A 182 5.64 14.79 -21.41
CA GLN A 182 5.03 15.47 -22.56
C GLN A 182 4.54 16.88 -22.20
N GLU A 183 3.96 17.07 -21.00
CA GLU A 183 3.48 18.38 -20.53
C GLU A 183 4.58 19.45 -20.45
N PHE A 184 5.84 19.02 -20.27
CA PHE A 184 7.00 19.93 -20.19
C PHE A 184 7.79 20.04 -21.49
N GLU A 185 7.45 19.25 -22.51
CA GLU A 185 8.20 19.18 -23.78
C GLU A 185 9.71 18.91 -23.55
N ASP A 186 10.02 18.16 -22.49
CA ASP A 186 11.39 17.92 -22.02
C ASP A 186 12.08 16.85 -22.89
N ALA A 187 13.09 17.26 -23.66
CA ALA A 187 13.87 16.41 -24.54
C ALA A 187 14.88 15.48 -23.82
N GLY A 188 15.06 15.62 -22.50
CA GLY A 188 15.90 14.73 -21.69
C GLY A 188 15.32 13.31 -21.56
N PRO A 189 15.92 12.42 -20.75
CA PRO A 189 15.34 11.11 -20.48
C PRO A 189 14.07 11.22 -19.60
N ALA A 190 13.20 10.22 -19.67
CA ALA A 190 12.10 10.05 -18.71
C ALA A 190 12.65 9.47 -17.41
N ARG A 191 12.32 10.07 -16.27
CA ARG A 191 12.91 9.69 -14.97
C ARG A 191 11.87 9.31 -13.93
N PHE A 192 12.10 8.17 -13.32
CA PHE A 192 11.33 7.61 -12.22
C PHE A 192 12.21 7.56 -10.97
N LEU A 193 11.72 8.14 -9.88
CA LEU A 193 12.37 8.11 -8.57
C LEU A 193 11.57 7.19 -7.63
N MET A 194 12.20 6.13 -7.14
CA MET A 194 11.68 5.32 -6.04
C MET A 194 12.27 5.80 -4.72
N ILE A 195 11.41 6.22 -3.78
CA ILE A 195 11.83 6.53 -2.42
C ILE A 195 11.78 5.24 -1.60
N VAL A 196 12.89 4.85 -1.00
CA VAL A 196 13.09 3.53 -0.39
C VAL A 196 13.61 3.65 1.04
N GLN A 197 13.43 2.61 1.86
CA GLN A 197 14.02 2.53 3.19
C GLN A 197 15.52 2.23 3.09
N GLU A 198 16.32 2.68 4.07
CA GLU A 198 17.77 2.45 4.11
C GLU A 198 18.14 0.95 4.12
N ASN A 199 17.36 0.13 4.84
CA ASN A 199 17.64 -1.28 5.07
C ASN A 199 16.52 -2.21 4.57
N GLU A 200 15.99 -1.92 3.38
CA GLU A 200 14.95 -2.75 2.73
C GLU A 200 15.44 -4.17 2.42
N ASP A 201 14.69 -5.18 2.89
CA ASP A 201 14.98 -6.59 2.62
C ASP A 201 14.26 -7.10 1.35
N ASN A 202 13.11 -6.53 1.02
CA ASN A 202 12.31 -6.82 -0.17
C ASN A 202 12.73 -6.00 -1.39
N VAL A 203 14.05 -5.82 -1.56
CA VAL A 203 14.63 -5.02 -2.64
C VAL A 203 14.42 -5.66 -4.02
N PHE A 204 14.36 -6.99 -4.10
CA PHE A 204 14.22 -7.70 -5.37
C PHE A 204 12.84 -7.52 -6.00
N ASP A 205 11.76 -7.44 -5.20
CA ASP A 205 10.42 -7.06 -5.68
C ASP A 205 10.46 -5.69 -6.38
N GLN A 206 11.17 -4.74 -5.78
CA GLN A 206 11.35 -3.40 -6.34
C GLN A 206 12.19 -3.41 -7.62
N HIS A 207 13.31 -4.14 -7.63
CA HIS A 207 14.17 -4.25 -8.81
C HIS A 207 13.47 -4.91 -9.99
N LEU A 208 12.60 -5.89 -9.77
CA LEU A 208 11.77 -6.49 -10.84
C LEU A 208 10.91 -5.43 -11.53
N LEU A 209 10.31 -4.51 -10.76
CA LEU A 209 9.55 -3.39 -11.32
C LEU A 209 10.46 -2.39 -12.06
N GLU A 210 11.63 -2.07 -11.49
CA GLU A 210 12.59 -1.16 -12.14
C GLU A 210 13.08 -1.70 -13.48
N LEU A 211 13.39 -2.99 -13.57
CA LEU A 211 13.80 -3.64 -14.81
C LEU A 211 12.71 -3.52 -15.90
N ALA A 212 11.44 -3.68 -15.51
CA ALA A 212 10.31 -3.51 -16.43
C ALA A 212 10.13 -2.05 -16.90
N LEU A 213 10.43 -1.06 -16.04
CA LEU A 213 10.43 0.36 -16.41
C LEU A 213 11.60 0.71 -17.34
N GLN A 214 12.79 0.14 -17.08
CA GLN A 214 13.98 0.33 -17.91
C GLN A 214 13.78 -0.22 -19.33
N GLN A 215 13.08 -1.36 -19.47
CA GLN A 215 12.68 -1.89 -20.78
C GLN A 215 11.77 -0.93 -21.56
N GLN A 216 11.04 -0.07 -20.85
CA GLN A 216 10.24 1.02 -21.43
C GLN A 216 11.04 2.32 -21.62
N LYS A 217 12.37 2.28 -21.50
CA LYS A 217 13.29 3.43 -21.64
C LYS A 217 13.10 4.51 -20.57
N ILE A 218 12.62 4.13 -19.39
CA ILE A 218 12.53 5.02 -18.23
C ILE A 218 13.77 4.80 -17.37
N GLN A 219 14.49 5.88 -17.07
CA GLN A 219 15.61 5.85 -16.15
C GLN A 219 15.10 5.76 -14.72
N THR A 220 15.50 4.71 -14.00
CA THR A 220 15.12 4.51 -12.59
C THR A 220 16.20 5.03 -11.66
N ILE A 221 15.79 5.76 -10.61
CA ILE A 221 16.64 6.29 -9.55
C ILE A 221 16.05 5.82 -8.21
N ARG A 222 16.92 5.46 -7.27
CA ARG A 222 16.54 5.07 -5.90
C ARG A 222 17.18 6.03 -4.93
N ARG A 223 16.40 6.56 -3.98
CA ARG A 223 16.89 7.40 -2.89
C ARG A 223 16.14 7.14 -1.60
N THR A 224 16.78 7.31 -0.46
CA THR A 224 16.08 7.43 0.83
C THR A 224 15.61 8.88 1.05
N PHE A 225 14.74 9.13 2.02
CA PHE A 225 14.41 10.52 2.39
C PHE A 225 15.66 11.30 2.82
N SER A 226 16.55 10.68 3.60
CA SER A 226 17.82 11.26 4.04
C SER A 226 18.70 11.68 2.86
N GLU A 227 18.80 10.85 1.82
CA GLU A 227 19.60 11.16 0.63
C GLU A 227 18.97 12.26 -0.24
N LEU A 228 17.67 12.53 -0.09
CA LEU A 228 16.97 13.62 -0.82
C LEU A 228 17.09 14.96 -0.11
N GLN A 229 17.57 14.99 1.13
CA GLN A 229 17.74 16.22 1.88
C GLN A 229 18.69 17.16 1.11
N GLU A 230 18.24 18.40 0.92
CA GLU A 230 18.95 19.45 0.17
C GLU A 230 19.19 19.18 -1.33
N GLN A 231 18.86 17.99 -1.86
CA GLN A 231 19.05 17.64 -3.27
C GLN A 231 17.83 17.92 -4.15
N VAL A 232 16.67 18.24 -3.57
CA VAL A 232 15.42 18.43 -4.31
C VAL A 232 15.07 19.91 -4.41
N THR A 233 14.89 20.41 -5.63
CA THR A 233 14.64 21.82 -5.92
C THR A 233 13.48 22.05 -6.90
N THR A 234 12.97 23.28 -6.90
CA THR A 234 11.87 23.72 -7.77
C THR A 234 12.39 24.29 -9.08
N GLY A 235 12.06 23.65 -10.19
CA GLY A 235 12.27 24.17 -11.54
C GLY A 235 11.12 25.05 -12.05
N GLU A 236 11.21 25.45 -13.32
CA GLU A 236 10.15 26.19 -14.01
C GLU A 236 8.82 25.42 -13.96
N LYS A 237 7.70 26.16 -13.89
CA LYS A 237 6.32 25.61 -13.82
C LYS A 237 6.16 24.51 -12.74
N HIS A 238 6.84 24.67 -11.59
CA HIS A 238 6.84 23.71 -10.49
C HIS A 238 7.37 22.31 -10.85
N ARG A 239 8.31 22.21 -11.80
CA ARG A 239 8.98 20.95 -12.12
C ARG A 239 9.86 20.47 -10.97
N LEU A 240 9.78 19.19 -10.61
CA LEU A 240 10.68 18.61 -9.62
C LEU A 240 12.07 18.37 -10.21
N ILE A 241 13.11 18.90 -9.59
CA ILE A 241 14.51 18.71 -9.99
C ILE A 241 15.27 18.01 -8.87
N LEU A 242 16.03 16.97 -9.23
CA LEU A 242 16.98 16.30 -8.36
C LEU A 242 18.42 16.68 -8.77
N GLU A 243 19.20 17.17 -7.81
CA GLU A 243 20.58 17.62 -8.02
C GLU A 243 21.45 16.52 -8.66
N GLY A 244 22.27 16.91 -9.64
CA GLY A 244 23.14 16.00 -10.39
C GLY A 244 22.42 15.01 -11.34
N ILE A 245 21.09 14.91 -11.26
CA ILE A 245 20.28 13.97 -12.06
C ILE A 245 19.40 14.69 -13.08
N GLY A 246 18.74 15.78 -12.68
CA GLY A 246 17.83 16.58 -13.51
C GLY A 246 16.36 16.42 -13.14
N THR A 247 15.49 16.58 -14.13
CA THR A 247 14.03 16.56 -13.98
C THR A 247 13.51 15.17 -13.62
N ILE A 248 12.55 15.11 -12.67
CA ILE A 248 11.86 13.88 -12.24
C ILE A 248 10.40 13.92 -12.70
N ASP A 249 9.94 12.86 -13.37
CA ASP A 249 8.59 12.76 -13.94
C ASP A 249 7.63 11.99 -13.03
N THR A 250 8.14 11.01 -12.28
CA THR A 250 7.33 10.18 -11.39
C THR A 250 8.09 9.85 -10.11
N VAL A 251 7.39 9.91 -8.98
CA VAL A 251 7.88 9.48 -7.67
C VAL A 251 7.01 8.34 -7.15
N TYR A 252 7.65 7.25 -6.72
CA TYR A 252 6.99 6.09 -6.13
C TYR A 252 7.55 5.82 -4.73
N LEU A 253 6.68 5.85 -3.73
CA LEU A 253 7.00 5.67 -2.34
C LEU A 253 6.93 4.19 -1.97
N ARG A 254 8.10 3.61 -1.71
CA ARG A 254 8.34 2.34 -1.02
C ARG A 254 8.90 2.56 0.39
N ALA A 255 8.68 3.76 0.93
CA ALA A 255 8.99 4.21 2.28
C ALA A 255 8.01 5.33 2.68
N GLY A 256 8.08 5.79 3.92
CA GLY A 256 7.22 6.85 4.45
C GLY A 256 5.86 6.36 4.94
N TYR A 257 5.71 5.05 5.11
CA TYR A 257 4.51 4.37 5.63
C TYR A 257 4.60 4.08 7.14
N GLN A 258 5.74 4.39 7.76
CA GLN A 258 5.93 4.36 9.21
C GLN A 258 6.63 5.65 9.66
N TYR A 259 6.41 6.04 10.92
CA TYR A 259 6.96 7.30 11.47
C TYR A 259 8.50 7.33 11.42
N ALA A 260 9.13 6.19 11.70
CA ALA A 260 10.59 6.03 11.70
C ALA A 260 11.24 6.37 10.35
N ASP A 261 10.52 6.26 9.22
CA ASP A 261 11.05 6.62 7.90
C ASP A 261 11.27 8.13 7.72
N TYR A 262 10.71 8.94 8.62
CA TYR A 262 10.91 10.37 8.66
C TYR A 262 11.88 10.80 9.76
N GLU A 263 12.37 9.90 10.62
CA GLU A 263 13.28 10.25 11.70
C GLU A 263 14.70 10.47 11.14
N SER A 264 15.26 11.67 11.33
CA SER A 264 16.71 11.92 11.21
C SER A 264 17.33 12.07 12.59
N VAL A 265 18.57 11.63 12.76
CA VAL A 265 19.30 11.72 14.05
C VAL A 265 20.49 12.65 13.86
N ASP A 266 20.55 13.73 14.64
CA ASP A 266 21.69 14.66 14.61
C ASP A 266 22.93 14.08 15.32
N ILE A 267 24.06 14.81 15.24
CA ILE A 267 25.33 14.41 15.88
C ILE A 267 25.24 14.25 17.41
N ASN A 268 24.20 14.81 18.05
CA ASN A 268 23.96 14.76 19.48
C ASN A 268 22.91 13.69 19.85
N GLY A 269 22.39 12.94 18.88
CA GLY A 269 21.36 11.93 19.09
C GLY A 269 19.93 12.47 19.12
N ASN A 270 19.70 13.75 18.79
CA ASN A 270 18.35 14.31 18.75
C ASN A 270 17.64 13.83 17.49
N LYS A 271 16.41 13.36 17.66
CA LYS A 271 15.53 13.00 16.55
C LYS A 271 14.82 14.24 16.01
N ASP A 272 14.92 14.48 14.70
CA ASP A 272 14.13 15.47 13.99
C ASP A 272 13.44 14.82 12.79
N CYS A 273 12.11 14.92 12.75
CA CYS A 273 11.30 14.40 11.66
C CYS A 273 10.88 15.46 10.64
N GLN A 274 11.01 16.75 11.00
CA GLN A 274 10.47 17.85 10.21
C GLN A 274 11.20 17.99 8.87
N ALA A 275 12.52 17.83 8.86
CA ALA A 275 13.31 17.92 7.64
C ALA A 275 12.86 16.91 6.57
N LEU A 276 12.70 15.64 6.96
CA LEU A 276 12.31 14.58 6.02
C LEU A 276 10.83 14.69 5.61
N MET A 277 9.95 15.10 6.52
CA MET A 277 8.55 15.41 6.19
C MET A 277 8.43 16.58 5.21
N ALA A 278 9.26 17.61 5.36
CA ALA A 278 9.29 18.75 4.45
C ALA A 278 9.66 18.33 3.02
N ILE A 279 10.51 17.31 2.85
CA ILE A 279 10.81 16.73 1.53
C ILE A 279 9.56 16.09 0.93
N ARG A 280 8.80 15.29 1.69
CA ARG A 280 7.54 14.69 1.22
C ARG A 280 6.54 15.76 0.78
N VAL A 281 6.34 16.80 1.61
CA VAL A 281 5.47 17.95 1.29
C VAL A 281 5.95 18.67 0.04
N LEU A 282 7.26 18.91 -0.07
CA LEU A 282 7.86 19.58 -1.22
C LEU A 282 7.57 18.79 -2.49
N ILE A 283 7.90 17.51 -2.54
CA ILE A 283 7.66 16.64 -3.71
C ILE A 283 6.17 16.68 -4.10
N GLU A 284 5.28 16.56 -3.12
CA GLU A 284 3.84 16.50 -3.36
C GLU A 284 3.25 17.84 -3.86
N LYS A 285 3.91 18.97 -3.62
CA LYS A 285 3.52 20.27 -4.20
C LYS A 285 3.93 20.44 -5.66
N HIS A 286 4.92 19.67 -6.13
CA HIS A 286 5.46 19.80 -7.47
C HIS A 286 4.61 19.11 -8.54
N ARG A 287 4.76 19.55 -9.78
CA ARG A 287 4.16 18.89 -10.94
C ARG A 287 4.94 17.62 -11.28
N VAL A 288 4.56 16.55 -10.59
CA VAL A 288 5.12 15.19 -10.74
C VAL A 288 4.00 14.18 -10.57
N ALA A 289 4.08 13.03 -11.23
CA ALA A 289 3.20 11.91 -10.88
C ALA A 289 3.68 11.28 -9.58
N ILE A 290 2.83 11.16 -8.56
CA ILE A 290 3.26 10.67 -7.24
C ILE A 290 2.33 9.57 -6.73
N ASN A 291 2.92 8.45 -6.33
CA ASN A 291 2.27 7.43 -5.53
C ASN A 291 3.05 7.20 -4.23
N ALA A 292 2.45 7.20 -3.05
CA ALA A 292 1.11 7.69 -2.74
C ALA A 292 1.13 9.20 -2.48
N THR A 293 0.02 9.91 -2.73
CA THR A 293 -0.18 11.22 -2.08
C THR A 293 -0.41 11.01 -0.58
N VAL A 294 -0.15 12.02 0.25
CA VAL A 294 -0.53 11.95 1.68
C VAL A 294 -2.04 11.73 1.82
N GLY A 295 -2.84 12.35 0.94
CA GLY A 295 -4.29 12.11 0.88
C GLY A 295 -4.66 10.65 0.65
N GLN A 296 -3.97 9.96 -0.27
CA GLN A 296 -4.19 8.53 -0.55
C GLN A 296 -3.77 7.65 0.62
N GLN A 297 -2.67 7.98 1.28
CA GLN A 297 -2.21 7.26 2.48
C GLN A 297 -3.23 7.38 3.62
N LEU A 298 -3.73 8.59 3.89
CA LEU A 298 -4.79 8.80 4.88
C LEU A 298 -6.11 8.09 4.50
N ALA A 299 -6.50 8.14 3.22
CA ALA A 299 -7.73 7.52 2.73
C ALA A 299 -7.71 5.98 2.79
N THR A 300 -6.53 5.36 2.86
CA THR A 300 -6.37 3.91 2.99
C THR A 300 -6.13 3.44 4.42
N SER A 301 -6.21 4.34 5.41
CA SER A 301 -6.07 3.99 6.82
C SER A 301 -7.19 3.09 7.34
N LYS A 302 -6.91 2.33 8.40
CA LYS A 302 -7.92 1.50 9.10
C LYS A 302 -9.07 2.36 9.64
N ARG A 303 -8.77 3.55 10.17
CA ARG A 303 -9.77 4.54 10.57
C ARG A 303 -10.73 4.88 9.43
N MET A 304 -10.21 5.17 8.23
CA MET A 304 -11.06 5.45 7.06
C MET A 304 -11.89 4.22 6.66
N GLN A 305 -11.28 3.03 6.60
CA GLN A 305 -11.99 1.80 6.29
C GLN A 305 -13.14 1.51 7.27
N MET A 306 -12.94 1.75 8.57
CA MET A 306 -13.99 1.62 9.58
C MET A 306 -15.15 2.59 9.30
N LEU A 307 -14.85 3.86 9.02
CA LEU A 307 -15.88 4.85 8.70
C LEU A 307 -16.69 4.44 7.45
N LEU A 308 -16.02 4.04 6.37
CA LEU A 308 -16.68 3.54 5.17
C LEU A 308 -17.52 2.29 5.43
N SER A 309 -17.05 1.41 6.33
CA SER A 309 -17.78 0.22 6.75
C SER A 309 -19.03 0.54 7.56
N SER A 310 -19.11 1.72 8.18
CA SER A 310 -20.32 2.20 8.87
C SER A 310 -21.29 2.97 7.97
N MET A 311 -20.83 3.52 6.85
CA MET A 311 -21.67 4.28 5.91
C MET A 311 -22.68 3.39 5.18
N ASP A 312 -23.88 3.92 4.91
CA ASP A 312 -24.85 3.27 4.03
C ASP A 312 -24.49 3.45 2.55
N GLU A 313 -25.14 2.69 1.67
CA GLU A 313 -24.85 2.71 0.23
C GLU A 313 -25.15 4.07 -0.39
N MET A 314 -26.11 4.82 0.16
CA MET A 314 -26.44 6.17 -0.30
C MET A 314 -25.30 7.14 0.00
N SER A 315 -24.74 7.10 1.21
CA SER A 315 -23.61 7.95 1.61
C SER A 315 -22.39 7.68 0.76
N LEU A 316 -22.11 6.42 0.40
CA LEU A 316 -20.99 6.08 -0.48
C LEU A 316 -21.10 6.70 -1.89
N THR A 317 -22.31 7.06 -2.35
CA THR A 317 -22.48 7.72 -3.67
C THR A 317 -21.90 9.12 -3.73
N GLN A 318 -21.69 9.77 -2.58
CA GLN A 318 -21.04 11.10 -2.54
C GLN A 318 -19.61 11.06 -3.08
N PHE A 319 -18.96 9.89 -3.05
CA PHE A 319 -17.61 9.67 -3.56
C PHE A 319 -17.60 9.12 -5.00
N GLY A 320 -18.58 9.54 -5.81
CA GLY A 320 -18.61 9.29 -7.25
C GLY A 320 -19.05 7.88 -7.65
N LEU A 321 -19.55 7.05 -6.73
CA LEU A 321 -20.15 5.76 -7.04
C LEU A 321 -21.62 5.91 -7.46
N THR A 322 -22.09 5.09 -8.40
CA THR A 322 -23.54 4.89 -8.56
C THR A 322 -24.08 4.07 -7.40
N LEU A 323 -25.39 4.13 -7.14
CA LEU A 323 -25.99 3.30 -6.08
C LEU A 323 -25.71 1.80 -6.25
N GLN A 324 -25.65 1.30 -7.49
CA GLN A 324 -25.32 -0.10 -7.75
C GLN A 324 -23.84 -0.40 -7.45
N GLN A 325 -22.93 0.50 -7.80
CA GLN A 325 -21.51 0.37 -7.45
C GLN A 325 -21.31 0.45 -5.94
N ALA A 326 -22.02 1.35 -5.26
CA ALA A 326 -21.99 1.47 -3.81
C ALA A 326 -22.47 0.19 -3.12
N LYS A 327 -23.53 -0.46 -3.61
CA LYS A 327 -23.97 -1.78 -3.12
C LYS A 327 -22.91 -2.86 -3.27
N MET A 328 -22.22 -2.90 -4.42
CA MET A 328 -21.13 -3.86 -4.64
C MET A 328 -19.99 -3.62 -3.66
N VAL A 329 -19.51 -2.37 -3.58
CA VAL A 329 -18.45 -1.99 -2.63
C VAL A 329 -18.85 -2.29 -1.19
N LYS A 330 -20.06 -1.89 -0.77
CA LYS A 330 -20.55 -2.10 0.59
C LYS A 330 -20.58 -3.57 0.97
N SER A 331 -20.94 -4.46 0.03
CA SER A 331 -20.98 -5.90 0.30
C SER A 331 -19.60 -6.52 0.55
N LEU A 332 -18.51 -5.90 0.09
CA LEU A 332 -17.13 -6.32 0.38
C LEU A 332 -16.62 -5.81 1.72
N LEU A 333 -17.20 -4.72 2.24
CA LEU A 333 -16.79 -4.15 3.52
C LEU A 333 -17.33 -5.02 4.67
N GLY A 334 -16.42 -5.51 5.52
CA GLY A 334 -16.76 -6.22 6.75
C GLY A 334 -17.33 -5.27 7.80
N GLU A 335 -17.94 -5.83 8.84
CA GLU A 335 -18.37 -5.05 9.98
C GLU A 335 -17.15 -4.53 10.76
N MET A 336 -17.11 -3.23 11.02
CA MET A 336 -16.08 -2.59 11.83
C MET A 336 -16.74 -1.58 12.77
N ARG A 337 -16.25 -1.52 14.02
CA ARG A 337 -16.77 -0.63 15.06
C ARG A 337 -15.61 0.07 15.75
N SER A 338 -15.80 1.33 16.10
CA SER A 338 -14.85 2.04 16.96
C SER A 338 -14.90 1.47 18.37
N VAL A 339 -13.76 1.48 19.05
CA VAL A 339 -13.74 1.16 20.48
C VAL A 339 -14.47 2.23 21.30
N THR A 340 -15.33 1.80 22.21
CA THR A 340 -16.10 2.61 23.15
C THR A 340 -16.11 1.92 24.53
N PRO A 341 -16.56 2.59 25.61
CA PRO A 341 -16.71 1.93 26.92
C PRO A 341 -17.58 0.65 26.88
N GLU A 342 -18.48 0.53 25.90
CA GLU A 342 -19.38 -0.61 25.73
C GLU A 342 -18.78 -1.73 24.88
N SER A 343 -17.60 -1.53 24.27
CA SER A 343 -16.98 -2.52 23.38
C SER A 343 -16.72 -3.86 24.08
N ILE A 344 -16.35 -3.84 25.36
CA ILE A 344 -16.13 -5.07 26.13
C ILE A 344 -17.41 -5.92 26.21
N GLN A 345 -18.56 -5.28 26.46
CA GLN A 345 -19.86 -5.96 26.54
C GLN A 345 -20.28 -6.52 25.18
N LEU A 346 -19.97 -5.80 24.10
CA LEU A 346 -20.25 -6.22 22.74
C LEU A 346 -19.41 -7.45 22.35
N VAL A 347 -18.13 -7.47 22.72
CA VAL A 347 -17.24 -8.59 22.45
C VAL A 347 -17.64 -9.80 23.30
N GLU A 348 -18.00 -9.61 24.58
CA GLU A 348 -18.47 -10.69 25.46
C GLU A 348 -19.83 -11.27 25.06
N ALA A 349 -20.67 -10.51 24.34
CA ALA A 349 -21.97 -10.97 23.87
C ALA A 349 -21.92 -11.89 22.64
N SER A 350 -20.73 -12.06 22.03
CA SER A 350 -20.50 -12.89 20.84
C SER A 350 -19.35 -13.87 21.09
N PRO A 351 -19.19 -14.94 20.29
CA PRO A 351 -18.00 -15.79 20.38
C PRO A 351 -16.73 -14.94 20.15
N ILE A 352 -15.74 -15.05 21.04
CA ILE A 352 -14.56 -14.17 21.04
C ILE A 352 -13.80 -14.19 19.70
N ASP A 353 -13.84 -15.32 19.00
CA ASP A 353 -13.16 -15.52 17.71
C ASP A 353 -13.85 -14.82 16.53
N THR A 354 -15.00 -14.16 16.74
CA THR A 354 -15.66 -13.36 15.68
C THR A 354 -15.08 -11.96 15.52
N TRP A 355 -14.25 -11.51 16.46
CA TRP A 355 -13.70 -10.16 16.47
C TRP A 355 -12.17 -10.18 16.36
N VAL A 356 -11.64 -9.10 15.80
CA VAL A 356 -10.21 -8.80 15.79
C VAL A 356 -10.07 -7.34 16.22
N LEU A 357 -9.27 -7.09 17.25
CA LEU A 357 -8.97 -5.73 17.70
C LEU A 357 -7.71 -5.24 17.00
N LYS A 358 -7.74 -4.06 16.36
CA LYS A 358 -6.65 -3.58 15.50
C LYS A 358 -6.26 -2.16 15.85
N ASN A 359 -4.99 -1.89 16.15
CA ASN A 359 -4.55 -0.49 16.27
C ASN A 359 -4.26 0.13 14.88
N GLN A 360 -3.98 1.44 14.85
CA GLN A 360 -3.71 2.16 13.59
C GLN A 360 -2.36 1.82 12.92
N GLY A 361 -1.46 1.09 13.57
CA GLY A 361 -0.14 0.75 13.05
C GLY A 361 -0.17 -0.19 11.84
N GLU A 362 0.68 0.08 10.84
CA GLU A 362 0.82 -0.77 9.66
C GLU A 362 1.68 -2.02 9.94
N GLY A 363 1.46 -3.11 9.19
CA GLY A 363 2.17 -4.38 9.37
C GLY A 363 1.47 -5.39 10.31
N GLY A 364 2.00 -6.62 10.34
CA GLY A 364 1.31 -7.79 10.92
C GLY A 364 1.24 -7.89 12.45
N GLY A 365 1.91 -7.01 13.19
CA GLY A 365 2.02 -7.08 14.66
C GLY A 365 0.93 -6.33 15.44
N ASN A 366 -0.07 -5.77 14.75
CA ASN A 366 -0.99 -4.77 15.29
C ASN A 366 -2.43 -5.28 15.48
N CYS A 367 -2.62 -6.60 15.48
CA CYS A 367 -3.91 -7.26 15.68
C CYS A 367 -3.88 -8.13 16.94
N LEU A 368 -4.92 -8.01 17.77
CA LEU A 368 -5.18 -8.90 18.90
C LEU A 368 -6.37 -9.81 18.58
N PHE A 369 -6.30 -11.04 19.08
CA PHE A 369 -7.26 -12.12 18.80
C PHE A 369 -7.65 -12.82 20.10
N GLY A 370 -8.85 -13.41 20.11
CA GLY A 370 -9.29 -14.24 21.23
C GLY A 370 -9.26 -13.50 22.57
N ALA A 371 -8.77 -14.16 23.61
CA ALA A 371 -8.76 -13.63 24.98
C ALA A 371 -7.95 -12.32 25.14
N ASP A 372 -6.97 -12.07 24.26
CA ASP A 372 -6.15 -10.85 24.30
C ASP A 372 -7.00 -9.60 24.01
N ILE A 373 -8.11 -9.74 23.26
CA ILE A 373 -9.04 -8.64 23.00
C ILE A 373 -9.67 -8.15 24.31
N SER A 374 -10.21 -9.07 25.12
CA SER A 374 -10.86 -8.72 26.39
C SER A 374 -9.87 -8.14 27.39
N HIS A 375 -8.63 -8.63 27.40
CA HIS A 375 -7.58 -8.11 28.28
C HIS A 375 -7.24 -6.65 27.93
N GLU A 376 -6.98 -6.37 26.66
CA GLU A 376 -6.66 -5.01 26.20
C GLU A 376 -7.83 -4.05 26.45
N LEU A 377 -9.06 -4.43 26.08
CA LEU A 377 -10.25 -3.59 26.29
C LEU A 377 -10.50 -3.22 27.76
N ALA A 378 -10.09 -4.07 28.71
CA ALA A 378 -10.22 -3.80 30.13
C ALA A 378 -9.18 -2.81 30.68
N GLU A 379 -8.03 -2.67 30.00
CA GLU A 379 -6.94 -1.78 30.40
C GLU A 379 -6.96 -0.44 29.67
N LEU A 380 -7.65 -0.35 28.52
CA LEU A 380 -7.72 0.88 27.74
C LEU A 380 -8.45 2.00 28.50
N GLU A 381 -7.78 3.14 28.59
CA GLU A 381 -8.39 4.37 29.07
C GLU A 381 -9.21 5.05 27.94
N PRO A 382 -10.25 5.84 28.25
CA PRO A 382 -11.07 6.50 27.24
C PRO A 382 -10.32 7.35 26.21
N ALA A 383 -9.17 7.91 26.59
CA ALA A 383 -8.31 8.67 25.69
C ALA A 383 -7.62 7.80 24.62
N GLN A 384 -7.51 6.49 24.85
CA GLN A 384 -6.81 5.55 23.98
C GLN A 384 -7.75 4.84 22.99
N TYR A 385 -9.07 4.88 23.21
CA TYR A 385 -10.04 4.19 22.35
C TYR A 385 -9.96 4.56 20.88
N GLN A 386 -9.65 5.82 20.55
CA GLN A 386 -9.55 6.26 19.16
C GLN A 386 -8.31 5.71 18.43
N ALA A 387 -7.34 5.12 19.15
CA ALA A 387 -6.17 4.49 18.55
C ALA A 387 -6.45 3.06 18.03
N TRP A 388 -7.64 2.52 18.31
CA TRP A 388 -8.05 1.14 18.03
C TRP A 388 -9.29 1.06 17.12
#